data_AF-A0AAV7SYE5-F1
#
_entry.id   AF-A0AAV7SYE5-F1
#
_cell.length_a   1.000
_cell.length_b   1.000
_cell.length_c   1.000
_cell.angle_alpha   90.00
_cell.angle_beta   90.00
_cell.angle_gamma   90.00
#
_symmetry.space_group_name_H-M   'P 1'
#
loop_
_entity.id
_entity.type
_entity.pdbx_description
1 polymer ?
#
loop_
_entity_poly.entity_id
_entity_poly.type
_entity_poly.pdbx_seq_one_letter_code
_entity_poly.pdbx_strand_id
1 'polypeptide(L)'
;MEGAVRNLEKIERVRLPSSARTMSIFRGLRPGQKRYLYSTMQVYDALPGRELMYYRYAQNLQRQNLLGHITYEDAARYISVLMRPEKDPVTTKDTREKRKNTSGR
;
A
#
# COMPACT_ATOMS: atom_id res chain seq x y z
N MET A 1 44.01 -18.94 -10.86
CA MET A 1 43.04 -18.12 -10.08
C MET A 1 41.77 -18.02 -10.90
N GLU A 2 40.99 -19.11 -10.99
CA GLU A 2 39.70 -19.11 -11.69
C GLU A 2 38.64 -18.49 -10.78
N GLY A 3 38.21 -17.28 -11.14
CA GLY A 3 37.08 -16.63 -10.49
C GLY A 3 35.79 -17.26 -10.97
N ALA A 4 35.25 -18.19 -10.18
CA ALA A 4 33.90 -18.69 -10.36
C ALA A 4 32.91 -17.51 -10.22
N VAL A 5 32.36 -17.07 -11.35
CA VAL A 5 31.29 -16.08 -11.40
C VAL A 5 30.05 -16.76 -10.84
N ARG A 6 29.87 -16.64 -9.53
CA ARG A 6 28.72 -17.21 -8.82
C ARG A 6 27.46 -16.65 -9.44
N ASN A 7 26.58 -17.59 -9.82
CA ASN A 7 25.25 -17.39 -10.37
C ASN A 7 24.63 -16.05 -9.97
N LEU A 8 24.49 -15.12 -10.92
CA LEU A 8 23.48 -14.09 -10.79
C LEU A 8 22.16 -14.84 -10.62
N GLU A 9 21.58 -14.80 -9.43
CA GLU A 9 20.21 -15.21 -9.22
C GLU A 9 19.38 -14.60 -10.35
N LYS A 10 18.66 -15.44 -11.10
CA LYS A 10 17.81 -14.97 -12.20
C LYS A 10 16.83 -13.96 -11.60
N ILE A 11 17.14 -12.67 -11.76
CA ILE A 11 16.28 -11.59 -11.31
C ILE A 11 14.95 -11.80 -12.01
N GLU A 12 13.92 -12.18 -11.24
CA GLU A 12 12.59 -12.36 -11.79
C GLU A 12 12.19 -11.05 -12.47
N ARG A 13 11.82 -11.16 -13.76
CA ARG A 13 11.36 -10.01 -14.50
C ARG A 13 10.12 -9.47 -13.81
N VAL A 14 10.21 -8.24 -13.29
CA VAL A 14 9.09 -7.53 -12.65
C VAL A 14 7.87 -7.63 -13.56
N ARG A 15 6.85 -8.37 -13.11
CA ARG A 15 5.60 -8.56 -13.85
C ARG A 15 4.68 -7.41 -13.51
N LEU A 16 4.27 -6.69 -14.54
CA LEU A 16 3.28 -5.62 -14.40
C LEU A 16 1.90 -6.26 -14.18
N PRO A 17 1.22 -6.03 -13.05
CA PRO A 17 -0.14 -6.51 -12.87
C PRO A 17 -1.10 -5.83 -13.86
N SER A 18 -2.20 -6.52 -14.17
CA SER A 18 -3.19 -6.03 -15.14
C SER A 18 -3.85 -4.73 -14.70
N SER A 19 -4.03 -4.52 -13.39
CA SER A 19 -4.53 -3.28 -12.80
C SER A 19 -3.61 -2.09 -13.12
N ALA A 20 -2.30 -2.26 -12.97
CA ALA A 20 -1.33 -1.23 -13.27
C ALA A 20 -1.25 -0.91 -14.77
N ARG A 21 -1.52 -1.87 -15.67
CA ARG A 21 -1.41 -1.65 -17.12
C ARG A 21 -2.36 -0.57 -17.65
N THR A 22 -3.49 -0.36 -16.98
CA THR A 22 -4.55 0.58 -17.37
C THR A 22 -4.39 1.97 -16.77
N MET A 23 -3.42 2.19 -15.87
CA MET A 23 -3.22 3.52 -15.27
C MET A 23 -2.80 4.54 -16.33
N SER A 24 -3.36 5.74 -16.24
CA SER A 24 -3.11 6.85 -17.17
C SER A 24 -1.62 7.21 -17.28
N ILE A 25 -0.86 7.06 -16.19
CA ILE A 25 0.58 7.28 -16.13
C ILE A 25 1.39 6.37 -17.07
N PHE A 26 0.84 5.21 -17.46
CA PHE A 26 1.49 4.29 -18.40
C PHE A 26 1.05 4.46 -19.86
N ARG A 27 0.23 5.47 -20.16
CA ARG A 27 -0.23 5.74 -21.53
C ARG A 27 0.95 6.18 -22.40
N GLY A 28 1.07 5.61 -23.60
CA GLY A 28 2.14 5.93 -24.55
C GLY A 28 3.51 5.28 -24.25
N LEU A 29 3.69 4.64 -23.09
CA LEU A 29 4.96 3.98 -22.74
C LEU A 29 5.09 2.59 -23.39
N ARG A 30 6.30 2.25 -23.84
CA ARG A 30 6.64 0.90 -24.30
C ARG A 30 6.61 -0.11 -23.15
N PRO A 31 6.38 -1.41 -23.39
CA PRO A 31 6.29 -2.42 -22.32
C PRO A 31 7.50 -2.45 -21.36
N GLY A 32 8.72 -2.19 -21.86
CA GLY A 32 9.91 -2.09 -21.02
C GLY A 32 9.90 -0.86 -20.10
N GLN A 33 9.50 0.29 -20.62
CA GLN A 33 9.38 1.54 -19.86
C GLN A 33 8.31 1.44 -18.77
N LYS A 34 7.18 0.78 -19.06
CA LYS A 34 6.13 0.52 -18.06
C LYS A 34 6.66 -0.30 -16.88
N ARG A 35 7.43 -1.36 -17.15
CA ARG A 35 8.03 -2.20 -16.11
C ARG A 35 9.04 -1.43 -15.27
N TYR A 36 9.89 -0.64 -15.91
CA TYR A 36 10.87 0.19 -15.22
C TYR A 36 10.18 1.18 -14.27
N LEU A 37 9.25 1.99 -14.81
CA LEU A 37 8.52 2.97 -14.00
C LEU A 37 7.75 2.33 -12.85
N TYR A 38 7.08 1.20 -13.10
CA TYR A 38 6.36 0.49 -12.04
C TYR A 38 7.29 -0.08 -10.96
N SER A 39 8.46 -0.61 -11.32
CA SER A 39 9.43 -1.07 -10.33
C SER A 39 9.91 0.06 -9.44
N THR A 40 10.10 1.27 -9.99
CA THR A 40 10.44 2.46 -9.21
C THR A 40 9.28 2.86 -8.31
N MET A 41 8.04 2.87 -8.82
CA MET A 41 6.85 3.18 -8.00
C MET A 41 6.71 2.23 -6.82
N GLN A 42 6.99 0.93 -7.00
CA GLN A 42 6.94 -0.06 -5.91
C GLN A 42 7.95 0.19 -4.79
N VAL A 43 9.14 0.74 -5.10
CA VAL A 43 10.14 1.07 -4.06
C VAL A 43 9.64 2.18 -3.14
N TYR A 44 8.82 3.10 -3.66
CA TYR A 44 8.20 4.16 -2.87
C TYR A 44 6.85 3.77 -2.28
N ASP A 45 6.33 2.57 -2.60
CA ASP A 45 5.08 2.10 -2.03
C ASP A 45 5.32 1.67 -0.58
N ALA A 46 4.97 2.56 0.35
CA ALA A 46 5.11 2.30 1.77
C ALA A 46 4.02 1.35 2.31
N LEU A 47 2.93 1.10 1.55
CA LEU A 47 1.78 0.35 2.04
C LEU A 47 2.13 -1.09 2.42
N PRO A 48 2.78 -1.91 1.57
CA PRO A 48 3.08 -3.30 1.92
C PRO A 48 4.01 -3.42 3.15
N GLY A 49 4.99 -2.51 3.24
CA GLY A 49 5.90 -2.45 4.39
C GLY A 49 5.19 -2.05 5.68
N ARG A 50 4.28 -1.08 5.61
CA ARG A 50 3.47 -0.61 6.73
C ARG A 50 2.50 -1.68 7.23
N GLU A 51 1.79 -2.36 6.33
CA GLU A 51 0.89 -3.48 6.66
C GLU A 51 1.63 -4.61 7.39
N LEU A 52 2.81 -4.99 6.89
CA LEU A 52 3.65 -6.01 7.52
C LEU A 52 4.06 -5.58 8.94
N MET A 53 4.43 -4.32 9.13
CA MET A 53 4.79 -3.79 10.46
C MET A 53 3.60 -3.80 11.40
N TYR A 54 2.40 -3.41 10.94
CA TYR A 54 1.18 -3.46 11.75
C TYR A 54 0.82 -4.87 12.17
N TYR A 55 0.93 -5.82 11.25
CA TYR A 55 0.71 -7.24 11.56
C TYR A 55 1.68 -7.75 12.64
N ARG A 56 2.99 -7.50 12.47
CA ARG A 56 4.02 -7.88 13.45
C ARG A 56 3.81 -7.22 14.82
N TYR A 57 3.41 -5.95 14.81
CA TYR A 57 3.16 -5.22 16.05
C TYR A 57 1.91 -5.74 16.77
N ALA A 58 0.83 -6.07 16.05
CA ALA A 58 -0.35 -6.70 16.62
C ALA A 58 -0.04 -8.06 17.27
N GLN A 59 0.78 -8.89 16.62
CA GLN A 59 1.25 -10.15 17.20
C GLN A 59 2.06 -9.93 18.49
N ASN A 60 2.93 -8.91 18.51
CA ASN A 60 3.69 -8.56 19.70
C ASN A 60 2.79 -8.09 20.85
N LEU A 61 1.76 -7.29 20.58
CA LEU A 61 0.77 -6.89 21.58
C LEU A 61 0.04 -8.10 22.16
N GLN A 62 -0.41 -9.02 21.31
CA GLN A 62 -1.05 -10.25 21.77
C GLN A 62 -0.11 -11.05 22.70
N ARG A 63 1.16 -11.17 22.33
CA ARG A 63 2.18 -11.84 23.15
C ARG A 63 2.41 -11.12 24.49
N GLN A 64 2.50 -9.79 24.48
CA GLN A 64 2.69 -9.00 25.70
C GLN A 64 1.50 -9.11 26.65
N ASN A 65 0.27 -9.20 26.13
CA ASN A 65 -0.92 -9.43 26.94
C ASN A 65 -0.89 -10.80 27.62
N LEU A 66 -0.49 -11.86 26.89
CA LEU A 66 -0.33 -13.21 27.45
C LEU A 66 0.75 -13.28 28.53
N LEU A 67 1.79 -12.46 28.42
CA LEU A 67 2.86 -12.36 29.42
C LEU A 67 2.48 -11.46 30.62
N GLY A 68 1.30 -10.83 30.61
CA GLY A 68 0.85 -9.93 31.66
C GLY A 68 1.57 -8.59 31.70
N HIS A 69 2.29 -8.22 30.64
CA HIS A 69 2.95 -6.90 30.55
C HIS A 69 1.97 -5.77 30.23
N ILE A 70 0.86 -6.09 29.58
CA ILE A 70 -0.20 -5.15 29.22
C ILE A 70 -1.56 -5.76 29.55
N THR A 71 -2.56 -4.90 29.72
CA THR A 71 -3.95 -5.36 29.91
C THR A 71 -4.57 -5.75 28.57
N TYR A 72 -5.60 -6.60 28.63
CA TYR A 72 -6.37 -6.99 27.45
C TYR A 72 -7.04 -5.78 26.78
N GLU A 73 -7.56 -4.84 27.56
CA GLU A 73 -8.23 -3.63 27.07
C GLU A 73 -7.26 -2.74 26.28
N ASP A 74 -6.05 -2.56 26.79
CA ASP A 74 -4.99 -1.81 26.10
C ASP A 74 -4.61 -2.50 24.79
N ALA A 75 -4.37 -3.82 24.82
CA ALA A 75 -4.03 -4.59 23.64
C ALA A 75 -5.12 -4.48 22.55
N ALA A 76 -6.38 -4.65 22.94
CA ALA A 76 -7.52 -4.55 22.03
C ALA A 76 -7.66 -3.14 21.44
N ARG A 77 -7.46 -2.09 22.25
CA ARG A 77 -7.49 -0.69 21.80
C ARG A 77 -6.44 -0.43 20.74
N TYR A 78 -5.18 -0.82 20.97
CA TYR A 78 -4.11 -0.61 19.99
C TYR A 78 -4.34 -1.38 18.69
N ILE A 79 -4.75 -2.65 18.78
CA ILE A 79 -5.07 -3.47 17.59
C ILE A 79 -6.19 -2.82 16.77
N SER A 80 -7.22 -2.26 17.41
CA SER A 80 -8.32 -1.59 16.72
C SER A 80 -7.88 -0.35 15.91
N VAL A 81 -6.86 0.37 16.38
CA VAL A 81 -6.31 1.54 15.70
C VAL A 81 -5.46 1.12 14.50
N LEU A 82 -4.68 0.05 14.64
CA LEU A 82 -3.77 -0.45 13.60
C LEU A 82 -4.50 -1.13 12.44
N MET A 83 -5.56 -1.87 12.75
CA MET A 83 -6.36 -2.61 11.77
C MET A 83 -7.49 -1.76 11.17
N ARG A 84 -7.59 -0.49 11.54
CA ARG A 84 -8.54 0.43 10.90
C ARG A 84 -8.08 0.62 9.46
N PRO A 85 -8.90 0.30 8.45
CA PRO A 85 -8.56 0.62 7.07
C PRO A 85 -8.38 2.13 6.99
N GLU A 86 -7.22 2.57 6.51
CA GLU A 86 -7.01 3.96 6.16
C GLU A 86 -8.07 4.27 5.10
N LYS A 87 -9.08 5.08 5.46
CA LYS A 87 -9.90 5.71 4.43
C LYS A 87 -8.90 6.56 3.67
N ASP A 88 -8.60 6.17 2.42
CA ASP A 88 -8.00 7.08 1.46
C ASP A 88 -8.72 8.43 1.61
N PRO A 89 -8.01 9.57 1.50
CA PRO A 89 -8.68 10.85 1.37
C PRO A 89 -9.52 10.79 0.10
N VAL A 90 -10.77 10.34 0.22
CA VAL A 90 -11.79 10.46 -0.79
C VAL A 90 -11.79 11.93 -1.13
N THR A 91 -11.35 12.24 -2.35
CA THR A 91 -11.52 13.53 -2.99
C THR A 91 -12.99 13.89 -2.84
N THR A 92 -13.28 14.69 -1.83
CA THR A 92 -14.56 15.35 -1.61
C THR A 92 -14.61 16.51 -2.59
N LYS A 93 -14.69 16.15 -3.86
CA LYS A 93 -15.11 17.02 -4.95
C LYS A 93 -16.18 16.22 -5.64
N ASP A 94 -17.43 16.53 -5.28
CA ASP A 94 -18.63 16.47 -6.12
C ASP A 94 -19.88 16.35 -5.26
N THR A 95 -20.17 17.38 -4.48
CA THR A 95 -21.56 17.62 -4.01
C THR A 95 -21.84 19.10 -3.79
N ARG A 96 -21.38 19.96 -4.71
CA ARG A 96 -21.72 21.39 -4.67
C ARG A 96 -22.06 21.97 -6.04
N GLU A 97 -22.88 21.30 -6.83
CA GLU A 97 -23.48 21.93 -8.01
C GLU A 97 -24.82 21.33 -8.42
N LYS A 98 -25.82 21.35 -7.52
CA LYS A 98 -27.24 21.22 -7.89
C LYS A 98 -28.16 21.87 -6.85
N ARG A 99 -27.92 23.14 -6.53
CA ARG A 99 -28.89 24.00 -5.81
C ARG A 99 -28.77 25.46 -6.26
N LYS A 100 -28.84 25.74 -7.56
CA LYS A 100 -29.03 27.10 -8.08
C LYS A 100 -29.86 27.13 -9.38
N ASN A 101 -30.94 26.35 -9.45
CA ASN A 101 -31.85 26.39 -10.60
C ASN A 101 -33.31 26.32 -10.14
N THR A 102 -33.67 27.03 -9.08
CA THR A 102 -35.07 27.33 -8.72
C THR A 102 -35.11 28.63 -7.93
N SER A 103 -34.96 29.76 -8.63
CA SER A 103 -35.54 31.05 -8.24
C SER A 103 -35.07 32.09 -9.26
N GLY A 104 -35.95 32.51 -10.16
CA GLY A 104 -35.57 33.53 -11.14
C GLY A 104 -36.53 33.74 -12.30
N ARG A 105 -37.79 34.04 -11.97
CA ARG A 105 -38.74 34.87 -12.75
C ARG A 105 -39.44 34.24 -13.95
#